data_AF-A0A382W644-F1
#
_entry.id   AF-A0A382W644-F1
#
_cell.length_a   1.000
_cell.length_b   1.000
_cell.length_c   1.000
_cell.angle_alpha   90.00
_cell.angle_beta   90.00
_cell.angle_gamma   90.00
#
_symmetry.space_group_name_H-M   'P 1'
#
loop_
_entity.id
_entity.type
_entity.pdbx_description
1 polymer ?
#
loop_
_entity_poly.entity_id
_entity_poly.type
_entity_poly.pdbx_seq_one_letter_code
_entity_poly.pdbx_strand_id
1 'polypeptide(L)'
;MAANLNRFRKIVLFCISSGLVIGSNLGRADDTEIYFNSTSAADTEVIRSNVLFILDTSGSMNDAIPFTGQTRLEALKDAMTSILESTGDVNVGLARYKFEKGG
;
A
#
# COMPACT_ATOMS: atom_id res chain seq x y z
N MET A 1 -15.99 6.11 -56.46
CA MET A 1 -15.09 6.72 -55.44
C MET A 1 -15.62 6.63 -54.01
N ALA A 2 -16.93 6.80 -53.75
CA ALA A 2 -17.53 6.81 -52.40
C ALA A 2 -17.42 5.48 -51.59
N ALA A 3 -17.42 4.31 -52.25
CA ALA A 3 -17.33 3.03 -51.56
C ALA A 3 -15.96 2.80 -50.88
N ASN A 4 -14.86 3.28 -51.48
CA ASN A 4 -13.52 3.19 -50.89
C ASN A 4 -13.35 4.14 -49.70
N LEU A 5 -14.00 5.32 -49.74
CA LEU A 5 -14.01 6.27 -48.63
C LEU A 5 -14.72 5.71 -47.39
N ASN A 6 -15.82 4.98 -47.59
CA ASN A 6 -16.53 4.30 -46.49
C ASN A 6 -15.76 3.10 -45.92
N ARG A 7 -15.00 2.37 -46.73
CA ARG A 7 -14.11 1.29 -46.25
C ARG A 7 -12.94 1.86 -45.44
N PHE A 8 -12.33 2.95 -45.91
CA PHE A 8 -11.26 3.64 -45.19
C PHE A 8 -11.73 4.16 -43.82
N ARG A 9 -12.90 4.81 -43.75
CA ARG A 9 -13.48 5.28 -42.48
C ARG A 9 -13.70 4.15 -41.47
N LYS A 10 -14.17 2.99 -41.94
CA LYS A 10 -14.38 1.80 -41.07
C LYS A 10 -13.07 1.25 -40.53
N ILE A 11 -12.01 1.23 -41.33
CA ILE A 11 -10.67 0.80 -40.90
C ILE A 11 -10.13 1.78 -39.85
N VAL A 12 -10.26 3.09 -40.08
CA VAL A 12 -9.84 4.11 -39.10
C VAL A 12 -10.59 3.96 -37.78
N LEU A 13 -11.92 3.78 -37.82
CA LEU A 13 -12.72 3.56 -36.61
C LEU A 13 -12.33 2.28 -35.88
N PHE A 14 -12.02 1.21 -36.61
CA PHE A 14 -11.54 -0.06 -36.04
C PHE A 14 -10.17 0.07 -35.37
N CYS A 15 -9.25 0.83 -35.98
CA CYS A 15 -7.93 1.10 -35.39
C CYS A 15 -8.05 1.95 -34.12
N ILE A 16 -8.91 2.96 -34.11
CA ILE A 16 -9.15 3.81 -32.94
C ILE A 16 -9.77 3.00 -31.79
N SER A 17 -10.79 2.18 -32.08
CA SER A 17 -11.42 1.33 -31.05
C SER A 17 -10.45 0.30 -30.49
N SER A 18 -9.62 -0.32 -31.34
CA SER A 18 -8.62 -1.29 -30.91
C SER A 18 -7.51 -0.65 -30.07
N GLY A 19 -7.05 0.55 -30.44
CA GLY A 19 -6.07 1.31 -29.66
C GLY A 19 -6.60 1.70 -28.28
N LEU A 20 -7.88 2.07 -28.18
CA LEU A 20 -8.49 2.42 -26.89
C LEU A 20 -8.60 1.21 -25.95
N VAL A 21 -8.94 0.03 -26.47
CA VAL A 21 -9.02 -1.23 -25.69
C VAL A 21 -7.64 -1.68 -25.17
N ILE A 22 -6.58 -1.47 -25.96
CA ILE A 22 -5.22 -1.80 -25.51
C ILE A 22 -4.75 -0.78 -24.45
N GLY A 23 -5.08 0.50 -24.60
CA GLY A 23 -4.68 1.56 -23.67
C GLY A 23 -5.43 1.57 -22.33
N SER A 24 -6.60 0.94 -22.22
CA SER A 24 -7.41 0.94 -20.99
C SER A 24 -6.87 0.05 -19.87
N ASN A 25 -5.79 -0.72 -20.09
CA ASN A 25 -5.20 -1.64 -19.11
C ASN A 25 -3.95 -1.08 -18.40
N LEU A 26 -3.84 0.24 -18.22
CA LEU A 26 -2.77 0.87 -17.43
C LEU A 26 -3.06 0.91 -15.92
N GLY A 27 -3.78 -0.09 -15.40
CA GLY A 27 -4.01 -0.24 -13.97
C GLY A 27 -2.76 -0.81 -13.29
N ARG A 28 -1.97 0.05 -12.63
CA ARG A 28 -0.95 -0.42 -11.67
C ARG A 28 -1.63 -0.63 -10.33
N ALA A 29 -1.90 -1.88 -9.97
CA ALA A 29 -2.19 -2.24 -8.59
C ALA A 29 -0.87 -2.29 -7.82
N ASP A 30 -0.84 -1.71 -6.63
CA ASP A 30 0.26 -1.87 -5.66
C ASP A 30 -0.28 -2.82 -4.59
N ASP A 31 0.27 -4.04 -4.54
CA ASP A 31 -0.21 -5.09 -3.64
C ASP A 31 0.04 -4.67 -2.17
N THR A 32 -1.00 -4.71 -1.35
CA THR A 32 -0.90 -4.39 0.10
C THR A 32 -0.79 -5.68 0.91
N GLU A 33 0.37 -5.91 1.53
CA GLU A 33 0.59 -7.05 2.43
C GLU A 33 0.03 -6.76 3.83
N ILE A 34 -0.75 -7.70 4.38
CA ILE A 34 -1.31 -7.63 5.75
C ILE A 34 -0.83 -8.85 6.53
N TYR A 35 -0.07 -8.60 7.60
CA TYR A 35 0.44 -9.66 8.47
C TYR A 35 -0.43 -9.78 9.73
N PHE A 36 -0.87 -10.99 10.04
CA PHE A 36 -1.58 -11.34 11.26
C PHE A 36 -0.72 -12.26 12.11
N ASN A 37 -0.78 -12.07 13.43
CA ASN A 37 -0.25 -13.04 14.38
C ASN A 37 -1.36 -14.04 14.75
N SER A 38 -1.23 -15.31 14.34
CA SER A 38 -2.23 -16.36 14.62
C SER A 38 -2.10 -16.98 16.02
N THR A 39 -1.28 -16.42 16.91
CA THR A 39 -1.11 -16.98 18.26
C THR A 39 -2.14 -16.41 19.23
N SER A 40 -2.88 -17.33 19.86
CA SER A 40 -3.77 -17.15 21.03
C SER A 40 -5.28 -17.15 20.76
N ALA A 41 -5.77 -18.16 20.05
CA ALA A 41 -7.15 -18.63 20.19
C ALA A 41 -7.27 -19.73 21.26
N ALA A 42 -6.57 -19.59 22.39
CA ALA A 42 -6.71 -20.48 23.54
C ALA A 42 -7.33 -19.68 24.69
N ASP A 43 -8.55 -20.09 25.01
CA ASP A 43 -9.31 -19.91 26.25
C ASP A 43 -9.74 -18.50 26.69
N THR A 44 -11.04 -18.43 26.99
CA THR A 44 -11.86 -17.36 27.57
C THR A 44 -12.27 -16.21 26.65
N GLU A 45 -13.55 -15.83 26.74
CA GLU A 45 -14.22 -14.72 26.05
C GLU A 45 -13.59 -13.35 26.38
N VAL A 46 -12.34 -13.14 25.98
CA VAL A 46 -11.75 -11.81 25.96
C VAL A 46 -12.04 -11.25 24.58
N ILE A 47 -13.00 -10.32 24.49
CA ILE A 47 -13.22 -9.54 23.27
C ILE A 47 -11.95 -8.71 23.04
N ARG A 48 -11.04 -9.22 22.20
CA ARG A 48 -9.80 -8.53 21.84
C ARG A 48 -10.07 -7.51 20.75
N SER A 49 -9.66 -6.27 20.97
CA SER A 49 -9.71 -5.22 19.93
C SER A 49 -8.76 -5.57 18.79
N ASN A 50 -9.15 -5.26 17.55
CA ASN A 50 -8.28 -5.39 16.37
C ASN A 50 -7.70 -4.02 16.05
N VAL A 51 -6.38 -3.88 16.06
CA VAL A 51 -5.66 -2.64 15.76
C VAL A 51 -4.77 -2.86 14.55
N LEU A 52 -4.90 -2.01 13.53
CA LEU A 52 -4.01 -2.00 12.36
C LEU A 52 -3.12 -0.75 12.42
N PHE A 53 -1.81 -0.96 12.48
CA PHE A 53 -0.85 0.13 12.36
C PHE A 53 -0.36 0.23 10.92
N ILE A 54 -0.49 1.42 10.35
CA ILE A 54 0.02 1.75 9.02
C ILE A 54 1.27 2.59 9.20
N LEU A 55 2.42 2.02 8.84
CA LEU A 55 3.73 2.60 9.08
C LEU A 55 4.25 3.26 7.79
N ASP A 56 4.51 4.56 7.84
CA ASP A 56 5.18 5.26 6.74
C ASP A 56 6.67 4.91 6.73
N THR A 57 7.17 4.49 5.57
CA THR A 57 8.59 4.25 5.28
C THR A 57 9.04 5.03 4.05
N SER A 58 8.42 6.20 3.81
CA SER A 58 8.81 7.12 2.75
C SER A 58 10.23 7.67 2.93
N GLY A 59 10.76 8.31 1.88
CA GLY A 59 12.14 8.83 1.89
C GLY A 59 12.46 9.74 3.09
N SER A 60 11.51 10.57 3.54
CA SER A 60 11.64 11.48 4.69
C SER A 60 11.77 10.77 6.03
N MET A 61 11.49 9.46 6.10
CA MET A 61 11.67 8.66 7.31
C MET A 61 13.14 8.31 7.56
N ASN A 62 14.01 8.44 6.55
CA ASN A 62 15.45 8.31 6.71
C ASN A 62 16.10 9.61 7.22
N ASP A 63 15.35 10.70 7.35
CA ASP A 63 15.87 11.95 7.89
C ASP A 63 16.24 11.78 9.36
N ALA A 64 17.39 12.33 9.74
CA ALA A 64 17.82 12.38 11.13
C ALA A 64 16.94 13.33 11.94
N ILE A 65 16.54 12.90 13.14
CA ILE A 65 15.93 13.78 14.13
C ILE A 65 17.05 14.60 14.76
N PRO A 66 16.99 15.94 14.75
CA PRO A 66 18.02 16.80 15.31
C PRO A 66 18.40 16.40 16.74
N PHE A 67 19.70 16.37 17.03
CA PHE A 67 20.25 16.10 18.37
C PHE A 67 20.00 14.71 18.97
N THR A 68 19.37 13.78 18.24
CA THR A 68 19.13 12.40 18.72
C THR A 68 20.12 11.38 18.15
N GLY A 69 20.74 11.69 17.00
CA GLY A 69 21.57 10.73 16.25
C GLY A 69 20.79 9.60 15.57
N GLN A 70 19.45 9.61 15.65
CA GLN A 70 18.57 8.60 15.07
C GLN A 70 17.79 9.16 13.89
N THR A 71 17.46 8.30 12.95
CA THR A 71 16.48 8.58 11.89
C THR A 71 15.05 8.50 12.45
N ARG A 72 14.10 9.17 11.78
CA ARG A 72 12.67 9.04 12.13
C ARG A 72 12.20 7.58 12.08
N LEU A 73 12.74 6.78 11.16
CA LEU A 73 12.44 5.36 11.03
C LEU A 73 12.95 4.54 12.22
N GLU A 74 14.12 4.85 12.75
CA GLU A 74 14.66 4.19 13.95
C GLU A 74 13.81 4.51 15.18
N ALA A 75 13.50 5.79 15.41
CA ALA A 75 12.61 6.19 16.50
C ALA A 75 11.22 5.54 16.40
N LEU A 76 10.68 5.38 15.18
CA LEU A 76 9.42 4.67 14.94
C LEU A 76 9.51 3.20 15.34
N LYS A 77 10.61 2.51 15.02
CA LYS A 77 10.82 1.09 15.40
C LYS A 77 10.88 0.93 16.91
N ASP A 78 11.58 1.82 17.61
CA ASP A 78 11.71 1.78 19.06
C ASP A 78 10.35 2.01 19.76
N ALA A 79 9.60 3.00 19.29
CA ALA A 79 8.25 3.28 19.78
C ALA A 79 7.31 2.10 19.51
N MET A 80 7.37 1.50 18.31
CA MET A 80 6.55 0.34 17.98
C MET A 80 6.84 -0.86 18.86
N THR A 81 8.12 -1.15 19.08
CA THR A 81 8.56 -2.24 19.96
C THR A 81 8.01 -2.02 21.38
N SER A 82 8.09 -0.80 21.89
CA SER A 82 7.56 -0.43 23.19
C SER A 82 6.02 -0.62 23.29
N ILE A 83 5.29 -0.30 22.22
CA ILE A 83 3.83 -0.49 22.17
C ILE A 83 3.49 -1.99 22.15
N LEU A 84 4.18 -2.78 21.33
CA LEU A 84 3.92 -4.22 21.23
C LEU A 84 4.25 -4.97 22.53
N GLU A 85 5.29 -4.55 23.25
CA GLU A 85 5.65 -5.13 24.55
C GLU A 85 4.67 -4.73 25.67
N SER A 86 4.06 -3.55 25.58
CA SER A 86 3.11 -3.05 26.60
C SER A 86 1.65 -3.43 26.34
N THR A 87 1.32 -3.92 25.14
CA THR A 87 -0.06 -4.23 24.78
C THR A 87 -0.39 -5.70 25.06
N GLY A 88 -1.18 -5.95 26.11
CA GLY A 88 -1.85 -7.23 26.33
C GLY A 88 -3.24 -7.28 25.68
N ASP A 89 -3.67 -8.44 25.20
CA ASP A 89 -5.06 -8.73 24.77
C ASP A 89 -5.63 -7.91 23.60
N VAL A 90 -4.80 -7.52 22.63
CA VAL A 90 -5.30 -7.00 21.34
C VAL A 90 -4.69 -7.77 20.16
N ASN A 91 -5.45 -7.89 19.08
CA ASN A 91 -4.93 -8.39 17.82
C ASN A 91 -4.29 -7.23 17.07
N VAL A 92 -3.00 -7.35 16.76
CA VAL A 92 -2.27 -6.32 16.03
C VAL A 92 -1.97 -6.77 14.61
N GLY A 93 -2.37 -5.96 13.65
CA GLY A 93 -1.95 -6.03 12.26
C GLY A 93 -0.95 -4.91 11.95
N LEU A 94 0.01 -5.19 11.06
CA LEU A 94 0.95 -4.21 10.55
C LEU A 94 0.81 -4.08 9.04
N ALA A 95 0.76 -2.85 8.56
CA ALA A 95 0.83 -2.49 7.14
C ALA A 95 1.95 -1.48 6.93
N ARG A 96 2.67 -1.62 5.82
CA ARG A 96 3.73 -0.68 5.43
C ARG A 96 3.27 0.16 4.24
N TYR A 97 3.41 1.48 4.38
CA TYR A 97 3.23 2.41 3.28
C TYR A 97 4.60 2.96 2.85
N LYS A 98 4.97 2.79 1.57
CA LYS A 98 6.26 3.22 1.02
C LYS A 98 6.06 4.17 -0.15
N PHE A 99 6.72 5.33 -0.09
CA PHE A 99 6.79 6.26 -1.22
C PHE A 99 8.22 6.79 -1.40
N GLU A 100 8.72 6.85 -2.63
CA GLU A 100 10.13 7.21 -2.90
C GLU A 100 10.45 8.69 -2.67
N LYS A 101 9.44 9.57 -2.76
CA LYS A 101 9.58 10.98 -2.41
C LYS A 101 8.97 11.19 -1.02
N GLY A 102 9.66 11.91 -0.14
CA GLY A 102 9.07 12.31 1.15
C GLY A 102 7.88 13.25 0.92
N GLY A 103 6.97 13.29 1.89
CA GLY A 103 5.95 14.35 2.00
C GLY A 103 6.54 15.66 2.49
#